data_AF-U2QQT6-F1
#
_entry.id   AF-U2QQT6-F1
#
_cell.length_a   1.000
_cell.length_b   1.000
_cell.length_c   1.000
_cell.angle_alpha   90.00
_cell.angle_beta   90.00
_cell.angle_gamma   90.00
#
_symmetry.space_group_name_H-M   'P 1'
#
loop_
_entity.id
_entity.type
_entity.pdbx_description
1 polymer ?
#
loop_
_entity_poly.entity_id
_entity_poly.type
_entity_poly.pdbx_seq_one_letter_code
_entity_poly.pdbx_strand_id
1 'polypeptide(L)'
;MPWHGPVEWCTVIEHHPWGLDVRTDDSDIIGVIDLRFIGDDILCINPENWPPVGARLKVRRQGTTPNGQIRYTARESELWPS
;
A
#
# COMPACT_ATOMS: atom_id res chain seq x y z
N MET A 1 8.88 -17.20 1.33
CA MET A 1 9.23 -16.52 2.59
C MET A 1 7.95 -15.89 3.15
N PRO A 2 7.22 -16.43 4.15
CA PRO A 2 5.93 -15.84 4.47
C PRO A 2 6.01 -15.07 5.78
N TRP A 3 6.44 -13.82 5.71
CA TRP A 3 6.30 -12.85 6.83
C TRP A 3 5.42 -11.65 6.46
N HIS A 4 4.81 -11.67 5.29
CA HIS A 4 3.84 -10.65 4.93
C HIS A 4 2.45 -11.17 5.32
N GLY A 5 1.64 -10.31 5.95
CA GLY A 5 0.27 -10.65 6.38
C GLY A 5 -0.63 -11.10 5.20
N PRO A 6 -1.90 -11.42 5.43
CA PRO A 6 -2.82 -11.71 4.34
C PRO A 6 -2.92 -10.52 3.36
N VAL A 7 -3.29 -10.81 2.12
CA VAL A 7 -3.67 -9.76 1.16
C VAL A 7 -5.06 -9.29 1.55
N GLU A 8 -5.24 -7.98 1.66
CA GLU A 8 -6.49 -7.32 2.02
C GLU A 8 -6.85 -6.27 0.96
N TRP A 9 -8.13 -5.95 0.83
CA TRP A 9 -8.54 -4.79 0.04
C TRP A 9 -8.39 -3.51 0.86
N CYS A 10 -8.07 -2.41 0.19
CA CYS A 10 -8.07 -1.09 0.78
C CYS A 10 -8.56 -0.03 -0.20
N THR A 11 -8.91 1.13 0.35
CA THR A 11 -9.26 2.33 -0.38
C THR A 11 -8.20 3.41 -0.15
N VAL A 12 -7.75 4.08 -1.22
CA VAL A 12 -6.87 5.26 -1.12
C VAL A 12 -7.66 6.41 -0.52
N ILE A 13 -7.18 6.98 0.58
CA ILE A 13 -7.84 8.09 1.26
C ILE A 13 -7.15 9.43 0.98
N GLU A 14 -5.83 9.44 0.82
CA GLU A 14 -5.07 10.67 0.59
C GLU A 14 -3.75 10.40 -0.14
N HIS A 15 -3.28 11.42 -0.87
CA HIS A 15 -1.99 11.45 -1.53
C HIS A 15 -1.03 12.35 -0.77
N HIS A 16 0.20 11.88 -0.56
CA HIS A 16 1.25 12.63 0.11
C HIS A 16 2.57 12.57 -0.67
N PRO A 17 3.49 13.52 -0.46
CA PRO A 17 4.82 13.47 -1.07
C PRO A 17 5.64 12.21 -0.76
N TRP A 18 5.28 11.48 0.30
CA TRP A 18 5.94 10.23 0.71
C TRP A 18 5.18 8.95 0.34
N GLY A 19 4.01 9.05 -0.29
CA GLY A 19 3.19 7.88 -0.61
C GLY A 19 1.69 8.11 -0.49
N LEU A 20 0.97 7.02 -0.22
CA LEU A 20 -0.49 6.99 -0.16
C LEU A 20 -0.94 6.56 1.23
N ASP A 21 -1.86 7.32 1.80
CA ASP A 21 -2.62 6.84 2.95
C ASP A 21 -3.77 5.99 2.42
N VAL A 22 -3.92 4.80 3.00
CA VAL A 22 -4.94 3.82 2.63
C VAL A 22 -5.66 3.33 3.87
N ARG A 23 -6.95 3.05 3.71
CA ARG A 23 -7.77 2.41 4.74
C ARG A 23 -8.17 1.03 4.29
N THR A 24 -7.82 0.01 5.07
CA THR A 24 -8.18 -1.37 4.74
C THR A 24 -9.66 -1.63 5.01
N ASP A 25 -10.28 -2.45 4.18
CA ASP A 25 -11.73 -2.62 4.19
C ASP A 25 -12.22 -3.51 5.35
N ASP A 26 -11.48 -4.57 5.69
CA ASP A 26 -11.91 -5.55 6.70
C ASP A 26 -11.49 -5.11 8.12
N SER A 27 -10.28 -4.57 8.25
CA SER A 27 -9.71 -4.17 9.54
C SER A 27 -9.99 -2.72 9.93
N ASP A 28 -10.48 -1.89 9.01
CA ASP A 28 -10.67 -0.43 9.16
C ASP A 28 -9.39 0.29 9.66
N ILE A 29 -8.22 -0.23 9.27
CA ILE A 29 -6.92 0.30 9.68
C ILE A 29 -6.43 1.29 8.63
N ILE A 30 -5.94 2.45 9.10
CA ILE A 30 -5.21 3.40 8.26
C ILE A 30 -3.72 3.07 8.30
N GLY A 31 -3.12 2.92 7.11
CA GLY A 31 -1.69 2.76 6.96
C GLY A 31 -1.17 3.44 5.70
N VAL A 32 0.13 3.30 5.47
CA VAL A 32 0.83 4.01 4.40
C VAL A 32 1.46 3.04 3.42
N ILE A 33 1.26 3.31 2.14
CA ILE A 33 2.05 2.72 1.05
C ILE A 33 3.15 3.72 0.69
N ASP A 34 4.42 3.35 0.91
CA ASP A 34 5.57 4.17 0.47
C ASP A 34 5.61 4.24 -1.06
N LEU A 35 6.16 5.32 -1.62
CA LEU A 35 6.31 5.51 -3.07
C LEU A 35 6.83 4.28 -3.81
N ARG A 36 7.83 3.60 -3.24
CA ARG A 36 8.48 2.42 -3.85
C ARG A 36 7.64 1.16 -3.80
N PHE A 37 6.52 1.18 -3.09
CA PHE A 37 5.65 0.03 -2.89
C PHE A 37 4.24 0.22 -3.48
N ILE A 38 4.01 1.30 -4.24
CA ILE A 38 2.75 1.56 -4.96
C ILE A 38 2.56 0.56 -6.11
N GLY A 39 3.63 0.16 -6.78
CA GLY A 39 3.62 -0.79 -7.90
C GLY A 39 5.04 -1.30 -8.19
N ASP A 40 5.16 -2.27 -9.09
CA ASP A 40 6.47 -2.80 -9.49
C ASP A 40 7.22 -1.92 -10.49
N ASP A 41 6.49 -1.12 -11.28
CA ASP A 41 7.09 -0.19 -12.24
C ASP A 41 7.63 1.05 -11.51
N ILE A 42 8.84 1.47 -11.90
CA ILE A 42 9.46 2.69 -11.39
C ILE A 42 8.61 3.94 -11.66
N LEU A 43 7.79 3.93 -12.72
CA LEU A 43 6.87 5.00 -13.05
C LEU A 43 5.79 5.22 -11.99
N CYS A 44 5.45 4.20 -11.19
CA CYS A 44 4.49 4.32 -10.09
C CYS A 44 4.96 5.26 -8.96
N ILE A 45 6.24 5.66 -8.95
CA ILE A 45 6.75 6.68 -8.03
C ILE A 45 6.22 8.08 -8.39
N ASN A 46 5.93 8.34 -9.67
CA ASN A 46 5.44 9.65 -10.12
C ASN A 46 3.96 9.85 -9.72
N PRO A 47 3.59 11.00 -9.12
CA PRO A 47 2.22 11.29 -8.70
C PRO A 47 1.16 11.17 -9.80
N GLU A 48 1.53 11.44 -11.06
CA GLU A 48 0.66 11.31 -12.23
C GLU A 48 0.18 9.87 -12.47
N ASN A 49 0.92 8.88 -11.97
CA ASN A 49 0.62 7.45 -12.11
C ASN A 49 0.01 6.86 -10.83
N TRP A 50 -0.21 7.66 -9.79
CA TRP A 50 -0.78 7.15 -8.54
C TRP A 50 -2.26 6.81 -8.71
N PRO A 51 -2.73 5.73 -8.07
CA PRO A 51 -4.15 5.44 -7.99
C PRO A 51 -4.87 6.64 -7.36
N PRO A 52 -5.99 7.14 -7.93
CA PRO A 52 -6.67 8.31 -7.40
C PRO A 52 -7.24 8.07 -6.01
N VAL A 53 -7.53 9.15 -5.27
CA VAL A 53 -8.29 9.06 -4.01
C VAL A 53 -9.65 8.39 -4.27
N GLY A 54 -10.02 7.45 -3.41
CA GLY A 54 -11.20 6.58 -3.57
C GLY A 54 -10.96 5.33 -4.40
N ALA A 55 -9.79 5.17 -5.04
CA ALA A 55 -9.44 3.94 -5.74
C ALA A 55 -9.34 2.77 -4.77
N ARG A 56 -9.85 1.61 -5.19
CA ARG A 56 -9.78 0.36 -4.43
C ARG A 56 -8.71 -0.54 -5.02
N LEU A 57 -7.78 -1.01 -4.18
CA LEU A 57 -6.67 -1.87 -4.59
C LEU A 57 -6.35 -2.92 -3.52
N LYS A 58 -5.56 -3.92 -3.89
CA LYS A 58 -5.09 -4.95 -2.96
C LYS A 58 -3.77 -4.52 -2.33
N VAL A 59 -3.65 -4.76 -1.04
CA VAL A 59 -2.45 -4.50 -0.27
C VAL A 59 -2.05 -5.69 0.58
N ARG A 60 -0.77 -5.72 0.95
CA ARG A 60 -0.26 -6.64 1.97
C ARG A 60 0.55 -5.89 3.00
N ARG A 61 0.36 -6.23 4.27
CA ARG A 61 1.12 -5.60 5.37
C ARG A 61 2.59 -6.00 5.29
N GLN A 62 3.48 -5.01 5.27
CA GLN A 62 4.93 -5.19 5.32
C GLN A 62 5.44 -5.16 6.77
N GLY A 63 4.85 -4.31 7.62
CA GLY A 63 5.28 -4.19 9.00
C GLY A 63 4.68 -2.97 9.69
N THR A 64 5.28 -2.59 10.80
CA THR A 64 4.92 -1.41 11.59
C THR A 64 6.20 -0.64 11.88
N THR A 65 6.20 0.67 11.64
CA THR A 65 7.32 1.55 11.99
C THR A 65 7.41 1.76 13.50
N PRO A 66 8.54 2.27 14.04
CA PRO A 66 8.71 2.50 15.48
C PRO A 66 7.69 3.44 16.12
N ASN A 67 7.07 4.33 15.34
CA ASN A 67 6.02 5.24 15.79
C ASN A 67 4.60 4.64 15.69
N GLY A 68 4.47 3.36 15.35
CA GLY A 68 3.18 2.65 15.28
C GLY A 68 2.46 2.74 13.93
N GLN A 69 3.00 3.45 12.94
CA GLN A 69 2.38 3.51 11.61
C GLN A 69 2.54 2.17 10.86
N ILE A 70 1.44 1.67 10.32
CA ILE A 70 1.45 0.43 9.53
C ILE A 70 1.88 0.74 8.10
N ARG A 71 2.77 -0.11 7.56
CA ARG A 71 3.25 -0.02 6.18
C ARG A 71 2.69 -1.15 5.32
N TYR A 72 2.22 -0.77 4.15
CA TYR A 72 1.62 -1.67 3.16
C TYR A 72 2.40 -1.64 1.84
N THR A 73 2.25 -2.71 1.08
CA THR A 73 2.68 -2.79 -0.32
C THR A 73 1.49 -3.13 -1.22
N ALA A 74 1.45 -2.50 -2.38
CA ALA A 74 0.54 -2.81 -3.49
C ALA A 74 1.29 -3.39 -4.70
N ARG A 75 2.60 -3.65 -4.56
CA ARG A 75 3.44 -4.23 -5.62
C ARG A 75 2.93 -5.56 -6.09
N GLU A 76 2.97 -5.75 -7.41
CA GLU A 76 2.38 -6.94 -7.97
C GLU A 76 3.14 -8.20 -7.44
N SER A 77 4.47 -8.17 -7.57
CA SER A 77 5.39 -9.21 -7.13
C SER A 77 5.29 -9.61 -5.65
N GLU A 78 4.79 -8.75 -4.77
CA GLU A 78 4.68 -9.01 -3.33
C GLU A 78 3.29 -9.50 -2.88
N LEU A 79 2.25 -9.27 -3.70
CA LEU A 79 0.89 -9.69 -3.40
C LEU A 79 0.65 -11.16 -3.77
N TRP A 80 1.20 -11.63 -4.90
CA TRP A 80 1.12 -13.02 -5.35
C TRP A 80 2.53 -13.49 -5.74
N PRO A 81 3.39 -13.77 -4.75
CA PRO A 81 4.72 -14.30 -5.04
C PRO A 81 4.56 -15.66 -5.73
N SER A 82 5.08 -15.75 -6.95
CA SER A 82 5.15 -16.96 -7.78
C SER A 82 5.97 -18.06 -7.14
#